data_AF-A0A3D1ILM4-F1
#
_entry.id   AF-A0A3D1ILM4-F1
#
_cell.length_a   1.000
_cell.length_b   1.000
_cell.length_c   1.000
_cell.angle_alpha   90.00
_cell.angle_beta   90.00
_cell.angle_gamma   90.00
#
_symmetry.space_group_name_H-M   'P 1'
#
loop_
_entity.id
_entity.type
_entity.pdbx_description
1 polymer ?
#
loop_
_entity_poly.entity_id
_entity_poly.type
_entity_poly.pdbx_seq_one_letter_code
_entity_poly.pdbx_strand_id
1 'polypeptide(L)'
;MQELLDDTRPGMLTTVIRRSVVSAALGAFLLSTPAAAQTFDYLGPNKCINCHDHDDEKEWWEKEDGPPPDGHINALKQMENVDSSKYAGAVGLDASLDGVYDLEGSCVTCHSTVFKGDANAGVSCETCHGPGSAYLDSHQEDDSYQDSLSKGMRDVIGSLQNWASDCVTCHVMDDQRLIDAGHPSGDEFQLADKFDVVGRHWSNEYQGQAVMMAGEAKRSEILATRRGSAPPALTQNTAAPSVVAPAPSALTPAVSAPATAAPAPLAPAPVAPAPAA
;
A
#
# COMPACT_ATOMS: atom_id res chain seq x y z
N MET A 1 -53.31 57.63 -74.85
CA MET A 1 -53.33 57.62 -73.38
C MET A 1 -52.52 56.41 -72.94
N GLN A 2 -51.21 56.58 -72.85
CA GLN A 2 -50.46 56.96 -71.63
C GLN A 2 -50.11 55.67 -70.88
N GLU A 3 -48.93 55.10 -71.17
CA GLU A 3 -47.78 54.98 -70.24
C GLU A 3 -48.01 53.87 -69.18
N LEU A 4 -47.06 53.03 -68.78
CA LEU A 4 -45.68 53.31 -68.39
C LEU A 4 -45.00 51.93 -68.11
N LEU A 5 -43.78 51.73 -68.63
CA LEU A 5 -42.61 51.02 -68.07
C LEU A 5 -42.76 49.56 -67.57
N ASP A 6 -42.08 48.58 -68.19
CA ASP A 6 -40.71 48.09 -67.86
C ASP A 6 -40.63 47.43 -66.48
N ASP A 7 -40.02 46.27 -66.23
CA ASP A 7 -38.98 45.53 -66.94
C ASP A 7 -39.00 44.07 -66.46
N THR A 8 -38.49 43.24 -67.35
CA THR A 8 -38.23 41.81 -67.38
C THR A 8 -37.66 41.13 -66.12
N ARG A 9 -38.04 39.86 -65.92
CA ARG A 9 -37.16 38.68 -66.14
C ARG A 9 -37.88 37.34 -65.85
N PRO A 10 -37.76 36.33 -66.73
CA PRO A 10 -38.41 35.03 -66.57
C PRO A 10 -37.60 34.08 -65.67
N GLY A 11 -38.29 33.45 -64.72
CA GLY A 11 -37.77 32.37 -63.89
C GLY A 11 -37.50 31.10 -64.72
N MET A 12 -36.26 30.64 -64.69
CA MET A 12 -35.79 29.43 -65.33
C MET A 12 -36.21 28.21 -64.48
N LEU A 13 -36.93 27.27 -65.10
CA LEU A 13 -37.23 25.96 -64.51
C LEU A 13 -35.92 25.20 -64.26
N THR A 14 -35.69 24.77 -63.02
CA THR A 14 -34.62 23.83 -62.69
C THR A 14 -35.22 22.53 -62.19
N THR A 15 -35.03 21.49 -63.01
CA THR A 15 -35.29 20.08 -62.75
C THR A 15 -34.63 19.63 -61.44
N VAL A 16 -35.43 19.19 -60.47
CA VAL A 16 -34.93 18.60 -59.22
C VAL A 16 -34.56 17.14 -59.46
N ILE A 17 -33.28 16.88 -59.72
CA ILE A 17 -32.70 15.54 -59.68
C ILE A 17 -32.47 15.17 -58.21
N ARG A 18 -33.28 14.22 -57.70
CA ARG A 18 -33.13 13.65 -56.36
C ARG A 18 -31.86 12.79 -56.32
N ARG A 19 -30.74 13.37 -55.87
CA ARG A 19 -29.51 12.63 -55.54
C ARG A 19 -29.68 12.02 -54.15
N SER A 20 -29.87 10.72 -54.09
CA SER A 20 -29.77 9.96 -52.84
C SER A 20 -28.32 10.01 -52.36
N VAL A 21 -28.04 10.83 -51.35
CA VAL A 21 -26.77 10.82 -50.63
C VAL A 21 -26.83 9.66 -49.63
N VAL A 22 -26.18 8.56 -49.95
CA VAL A 22 -25.85 7.52 -48.96
C VAL A 22 -24.66 8.05 -48.18
N SER A 23 -24.93 8.69 -47.04
CA SER A 23 -23.90 9.08 -46.08
C SER A 23 -23.32 7.81 -45.45
N ALA A 24 -22.14 7.39 -45.91
CA ALA A 24 -21.33 6.41 -45.19
C ALA A 24 -20.78 7.09 -43.94
N ALA A 25 -21.48 6.94 -42.81
CA ALA A 25 -20.95 7.32 -41.50
C ALA A 25 -19.82 6.36 -41.13
N LEU A 26 -18.57 6.76 -41.41
CA LEU A 26 -17.38 6.13 -40.84
C LEU A 26 -17.37 6.47 -39.33
N GLY A 27 -17.97 5.59 -38.53
CA GLY A 27 -17.88 5.67 -37.08
C GLY A 27 -16.42 5.42 -36.66
N ALA A 28 -15.72 6.46 -36.24
CA ALA A 28 -14.44 6.34 -35.57
C ALA A 28 -14.68 5.67 -34.21
N PHE A 29 -14.54 4.34 -34.17
CA PHE A 29 -14.46 3.58 -32.93
C PHE A 29 -13.13 3.92 -32.26
N LEU A 30 -13.14 4.84 -31.30
CA LEU A 30 -12.04 5.03 -30.36
C LEU A 30 -11.95 3.77 -29.50
N LEU A 31 -11.05 2.85 -29.89
CA LEU A 31 -10.65 1.72 -29.07
C LEU A 31 -9.83 2.28 -27.91
N SER A 32 -10.46 2.51 -26.76
CA SER A 32 -9.76 2.75 -25.50
C SER A 32 -8.99 1.47 -25.15
N THR A 33 -7.68 1.46 -25.40
CA THR A 33 -6.82 0.42 -24.87
C THR A 33 -6.80 0.55 -23.35
N PRO A 34 -7.15 -0.49 -22.58
CA PRO A 34 -7.01 -0.43 -21.14
C PRO A 34 -5.52 -0.24 -20.84
N ALA A 35 -5.19 0.83 -20.10
CA ALA A 35 -3.87 0.96 -19.51
C ALA A 35 -3.67 -0.24 -18.58
N ALA A 36 -2.65 -1.07 -18.84
CA ALA A 36 -2.26 -2.09 -17.90
C ALA A 36 -1.87 -1.38 -16.60
N ALA A 37 -2.60 -1.64 -15.52
CA ALA A 37 -2.20 -1.20 -14.21
C ALA A 37 -0.83 -1.83 -13.93
N GLN A 38 0.19 -1.00 -13.70
CA GLN A 38 1.49 -1.49 -13.29
C GLN A 38 1.35 -2.06 -11.88
N THR A 39 1.72 -3.33 -11.72
CA THR A 39 1.81 -3.99 -10.40
C THR A 39 3.19 -3.70 -9.83
N PHE A 40 3.24 -3.12 -8.63
CA PHE A 40 4.47 -2.90 -7.89
C PHE A 40 4.55 -3.86 -6.72
N ASP A 41 5.72 -4.47 -6.55
CA ASP A 41 6.03 -5.39 -5.48
C ASP A 41 6.68 -4.68 -4.29
N TYR A 42 6.30 -5.15 -3.10
CA TYR A 42 7.03 -4.92 -1.87
C TYR A 42 8.29 -5.79 -1.85
N LEU A 43 9.41 -5.20 -1.49
CA LEU A 43 10.72 -5.83 -1.52
C LEU A 43 11.17 -6.35 -0.15
N GLY A 44 10.60 -5.78 0.92
CA GLY A 44 10.95 -6.01 2.31
C GLY A 44 12.02 -5.04 2.83
N PRO A 45 12.05 -4.83 4.17
CA PRO A 45 12.86 -3.78 4.81
C PRO A 45 14.37 -3.92 4.54
N ASN A 46 14.87 -5.14 4.35
CA ASN A 46 16.29 -5.37 4.09
C ASN A 46 16.78 -4.69 2.80
N LYS A 47 15.91 -4.44 1.81
CA LYS A 47 16.32 -3.71 0.60
C LYS A 47 16.59 -2.23 0.90
N CYS A 48 15.81 -1.64 1.79
CA CYS A 48 16.00 -0.26 2.25
C CYS A 48 17.22 -0.16 3.18
N ILE A 49 17.31 -1.08 4.14
CA ILE A 49 18.38 -1.13 5.14
C ILE A 49 19.76 -1.31 4.51
N ASN A 50 19.89 -1.99 3.37
CA ASN A 50 21.21 -2.13 2.73
C ASN A 50 21.86 -0.79 2.35
N CYS A 51 21.05 0.25 2.12
CA CYS A 51 21.52 1.60 1.81
C CYS A 51 21.39 2.54 3.02
N HIS A 52 20.32 2.39 3.81
CA HIS A 52 20.11 3.10 5.07
C HIS A 52 20.74 2.38 6.28
N ASP A 53 21.84 1.67 6.07
CA ASP A 53 22.57 1.03 7.16
C ASP A 53 23.42 2.09 7.87
N HIS A 54 23.41 2.08 9.20
CA HIS A 54 24.02 3.13 10.01
C HIS A 54 23.47 4.56 9.80
N ASP A 55 22.30 4.67 9.18
CA ASP A 55 21.58 5.94 9.04
C ASP A 55 20.48 6.08 10.10
N ASP A 56 20.07 7.34 10.33
CA ASP A 56 19.08 7.72 11.34
C ASP A 56 17.73 7.04 11.08
N GLU A 57 17.38 6.76 9.82
CA GLU A 57 16.12 6.12 9.45
C GLU A 57 15.97 4.71 10.01
N LYS A 58 17.04 3.90 9.93
CA LYS A 58 17.05 2.54 10.47
C LYS A 58 17.03 2.55 11.99
N GLU A 59 17.87 3.40 12.60
CA GLU A 59 17.94 3.52 14.06
C GLU A 59 16.58 3.95 14.63
N TRP A 60 15.95 4.95 14.01
CA TRP A 60 14.63 5.41 14.39
C TRP A 60 13.60 4.28 14.28
N TRP A 61 13.53 3.56 13.16
CA TRP A 61 12.55 2.47 12.98
C TRP A 61 12.75 1.32 13.99
N GLU A 62 14.00 0.98 14.31
CA GLU A 62 14.29 -0.13 15.24
C GLU A 62 14.09 0.23 16.71
N LYS A 63 14.26 1.51 17.08
CA LYS A 63 14.39 1.91 18.50
C LYS A 63 13.49 3.05 18.95
N GLU A 64 13.08 3.94 18.05
CA GLU A 64 12.40 5.19 18.39
C GLU A 64 10.95 5.26 17.89
N ASP A 65 10.60 4.49 16.86
CA ASP A 65 9.25 4.36 16.29
C ASP A 65 8.30 3.54 17.20
N GLY A 66 8.19 3.98 18.46
CA GLY A 66 7.47 3.33 19.54
C GLY A 66 8.38 2.41 20.39
N PRO A 67 8.34 2.51 21.73
CA PRO A 67 9.13 1.65 22.59
C PRO A 67 8.65 0.19 22.46
N PRO A 68 9.54 -0.83 22.50
CA PRO A 68 9.09 -2.22 22.58
C PRO A 68 8.15 -2.45 23.79
N PRO A 69 7.05 -3.20 23.62
CA PRO A 69 6.63 -3.97 22.45
C PRO A 69 5.75 -3.19 21.44
N ASP A 70 5.58 -1.89 21.64
CA ASP A 70 4.57 -1.06 20.95
C ASP A 70 5.06 -0.45 19.63
N GLY A 71 6.31 -0.69 19.23
CA GLY A 71 6.85 -0.18 17.96
C GLY A 71 6.34 -0.90 16.72
N HIS A 72 6.26 -0.19 15.59
CA HIS A 72 5.74 -0.70 14.31
C HIS A 72 6.44 -2.00 13.83
N ILE A 73 7.75 -2.11 14.05
CA ILE A 73 8.52 -3.32 13.75
C ILE A 73 7.97 -4.59 14.45
N ASN A 74 7.33 -4.43 15.61
CA ASN A 74 6.76 -5.53 16.40
C ASN A 74 5.27 -5.79 16.08
N ALA A 75 4.64 -5.04 15.17
CA ALA A 75 3.22 -5.15 14.90
C ALA A 75 2.79 -6.57 14.47
N LEU A 76 3.63 -7.29 13.73
CA LEU A 76 3.36 -8.67 13.30
C LEU A 76 3.25 -9.62 14.50
N LYS A 77 4.09 -9.42 15.52
CA LYS A 77 4.08 -10.23 16.73
C LYS A 77 2.82 -10.00 17.56
N GLN A 78 2.19 -8.83 17.45
CA GLN A 78 0.93 -8.56 18.14
C GLN A 78 -0.21 -9.43 17.61
N MET A 79 -0.09 -9.95 16.37
CA MET A 79 -1.05 -10.91 15.81
C MET A 79 -0.96 -12.30 16.46
N GLU A 80 0.07 -12.60 17.25
CA GLU A 80 0.19 -13.86 18.00
C GLU A 80 -0.58 -13.83 19.35
N ASN A 81 -1.42 -12.82 19.56
CA ASN A 81 -2.25 -12.71 20.76
C ASN A 81 -3.28 -13.85 20.85
N VAL A 82 -3.63 -14.24 22.09
CA VAL A 82 -4.65 -15.27 22.37
C VAL A 82 -6.02 -14.95 21.76
N ASP A 83 -6.35 -13.66 21.60
CA ASP A 83 -7.61 -13.21 21.03
C ASP A 83 -7.60 -13.11 19.49
N SER A 84 -6.45 -13.28 18.82
CA SER A 84 -6.36 -13.08 17.36
C SER A 84 -7.26 -14.01 16.57
N SER A 85 -7.35 -15.30 16.93
CA SER A 85 -8.26 -16.24 16.26
C SER A 85 -9.74 -15.87 16.44
N LYS A 86 -10.09 -15.26 17.59
CA LYS A 86 -11.43 -14.73 17.84
C LYS A 86 -11.71 -13.54 16.92
N TYR A 87 -10.75 -12.64 16.76
CA TYR A 87 -10.86 -11.50 15.85
C TYR A 87 -11.01 -11.95 14.39
N ALA A 88 -10.18 -12.91 13.93
CA ALA A 88 -10.27 -13.49 12.60
C ALA A 88 -11.68 -14.07 12.34
N GLY A 89 -12.21 -14.86 13.28
CA GLY A 89 -13.58 -15.39 13.17
C GLY A 89 -14.66 -14.30 13.13
N ALA A 90 -14.49 -13.19 13.86
CA ALA A 90 -15.45 -12.08 13.88
C ALA A 90 -15.56 -11.36 12.52
N VAL A 91 -14.46 -11.29 11.76
CA VAL A 91 -14.45 -10.69 10.41
C VAL A 91 -14.75 -11.68 9.29
N GLY A 92 -14.91 -12.96 9.62
CA GLY A 92 -15.25 -14.02 8.67
C GLY A 92 -14.04 -14.70 8.02
N LEU A 93 -12.84 -14.53 8.60
CA LEU A 93 -11.65 -15.31 8.26
C LEU A 93 -11.68 -16.65 9.02
N ASP A 94 -10.79 -17.57 8.64
CA ASP A 94 -10.59 -18.81 9.38
C ASP A 94 -10.16 -18.50 10.83
N ALA A 95 -10.82 -19.12 11.81
CA ALA A 95 -10.60 -18.86 13.23
C ALA A 95 -9.39 -19.65 13.77
N SER A 96 -8.28 -19.62 13.04
CA SER A 96 -7.00 -20.21 13.39
C SER A 96 -5.85 -19.24 13.10
N LEU A 97 -4.62 -19.64 13.41
CA LEU A 97 -3.46 -18.83 13.03
C LEU A 97 -3.34 -18.67 11.52
N ASP A 98 -3.74 -19.67 10.71
CA ASP A 98 -3.68 -19.57 9.25
C ASP A 98 -4.61 -18.46 8.74
N GLY A 99 -5.80 -18.30 9.32
CA GLY A 99 -6.70 -17.20 8.97
C GLY A 99 -6.26 -15.84 9.52
N VAL A 100 -5.51 -15.80 10.63
CA VAL A 100 -4.89 -14.57 11.14
C VAL A 100 -3.81 -14.06 10.16
N TYR A 101 -3.02 -14.96 9.57
CA TYR A 101 -1.97 -14.64 8.60
C TYR A 101 -2.43 -14.71 7.14
N ASP A 102 -3.74 -14.75 6.89
CA ASP A 102 -4.27 -14.70 5.53
C ASP A 102 -3.80 -13.42 4.82
N LEU A 103 -3.08 -13.58 3.71
CA LEU A 103 -2.51 -12.47 2.95
C LEU A 103 -3.58 -11.60 2.26
N GLU A 104 -4.77 -12.17 2.05
CA GLU A 104 -5.95 -11.44 1.56
C GLU A 104 -6.82 -10.92 2.72
N GLY A 105 -6.42 -11.22 3.96
CA GLY A 105 -7.11 -10.85 5.19
C GLY A 105 -6.83 -9.41 5.66
N SER A 106 -7.72 -8.90 6.52
CA SER A 106 -7.61 -7.54 7.05
C SER A 106 -6.48 -7.37 8.06
N CYS A 107 -6.07 -8.45 8.75
CA CYS A 107 -5.07 -8.39 9.83
C CYS A 107 -3.70 -7.93 9.29
N VAL A 108 -3.24 -8.57 8.21
CA VAL A 108 -1.93 -8.29 7.60
C VAL A 108 -1.82 -6.89 7.00
N THR A 109 -2.96 -6.24 6.70
CA THR A 109 -3.02 -4.89 6.13
C THR A 109 -2.50 -3.84 7.12
N CYS A 110 -2.73 -4.03 8.42
CA CYS A 110 -2.29 -3.09 9.46
C CYS A 110 -1.07 -3.57 10.24
N HIS A 111 -0.89 -4.89 10.38
CA HIS A 111 0.11 -5.47 11.27
C HIS A 111 1.36 -5.98 10.56
N SER A 112 1.41 -5.96 9.24
CA SER A 112 2.53 -6.55 8.50
C SER A 112 2.93 -5.77 7.26
N THR A 113 4.15 -6.04 6.80
CA THR A 113 4.56 -5.79 5.42
C THR A 113 4.62 -7.14 4.72
N VAL A 114 3.72 -7.36 3.76
CA VAL A 114 3.68 -8.58 2.94
C VAL A 114 4.65 -8.46 1.78
N PHE A 115 5.60 -9.37 1.69
CA PHE A 115 6.53 -9.45 0.56
C PHE A 115 6.93 -10.90 0.31
N LYS A 116 7.30 -11.25 -0.93
CA LYS A 116 7.64 -12.63 -1.32
C LYS A 116 6.54 -13.65 -1.00
N GLY A 117 5.27 -13.22 -1.02
CA GLY A 117 4.11 -14.07 -0.79
C GLY A 117 3.94 -14.54 0.65
N ASP A 118 4.41 -13.76 1.64
CA ASP A 118 4.20 -14.05 3.06
C ASP A 118 4.23 -12.75 3.90
N ALA A 119 3.61 -12.77 5.08
CA ALA A 119 3.61 -11.70 6.08
C ALA A 119 4.94 -11.72 6.86
N ASN A 120 6.00 -11.26 6.19
CA ASN A 120 7.39 -11.50 6.62
C ASN A 120 7.96 -10.47 7.60
N ALA A 121 7.34 -9.29 7.74
CA ALA A 121 7.77 -8.25 8.67
C ALA A 121 6.57 -7.57 9.31
N GLY A 122 6.78 -6.89 10.43
CA GLY A 122 5.84 -5.88 10.95
C GLY A 122 5.67 -4.71 9.98
N VAL A 123 5.11 -3.62 10.49
CA VAL A 123 5.03 -2.37 9.74
C VAL A 123 6.47 -1.87 9.49
N SER A 124 6.81 -1.65 8.22
CA SER A 124 8.16 -1.35 7.77
C SER A 124 8.20 -0.16 6.81
N CYS A 125 9.38 0.16 6.26
CA CYS A 125 9.62 1.30 5.37
C CYS A 125 8.54 1.43 4.28
N GLU A 126 8.24 0.32 3.60
CA GLU A 126 7.32 0.29 2.46
C GLU A 126 5.84 0.40 2.88
N THR A 127 5.49 0.20 4.16
CA THR A 127 4.13 0.45 4.64
C THR A 127 3.77 1.93 4.50
N CYS A 128 4.73 2.82 4.81
CA CYS A 128 4.58 4.27 4.69
C CYS A 128 5.02 4.78 3.31
N HIS A 129 6.14 4.31 2.77
CA HIS A 129 6.69 4.81 1.50
C HIS A 129 6.13 4.12 0.25
N GLY A 130 5.30 3.08 0.42
CA GLY A 130 4.77 2.28 -0.68
C GLY A 130 5.74 1.20 -1.19
N PRO A 131 5.33 0.40 -2.18
CA PRO A 131 6.11 -0.70 -2.72
C PRO A 131 7.37 -0.22 -3.46
N GLY A 132 8.55 -0.66 -2.99
CA GLY A 132 9.85 -0.17 -3.44
C GLY A 132 10.30 -0.62 -4.83
N SER A 133 9.69 -1.66 -5.41
CA SER A 133 10.13 -2.25 -6.67
C SER A 133 10.24 -1.27 -7.85
N ALA A 134 9.48 -0.19 -7.85
CA ALA A 134 9.48 0.79 -8.94
C ALA A 134 10.42 1.98 -8.72
N TYR A 135 10.74 2.32 -7.47
CA TYR A 135 11.51 3.52 -7.14
C TYR A 135 12.87 3.25 -6.50
N LEU A 136 13.13 2.06 -5.94
CA LEU A 136 14.37 1.77 -5.21
C LEU A 136 15.64 2.05 -6.04
N ASP A 137 15.65 1.65 -7.30
CA ASP A 137 16.82 1.87 -8.17
C ASP A 137 17.09 3.36 -8.39
N SER A 138 16.03 4.16 -8.50
CA SER A 138 16.16 5.60 -8.77
C SER A 138 16.40 6.41 -7.50
N HIS A 139 15.88 5.93 -6.38
CA HIS A 139 16.08 6.51 -5.05
C HIS A 139 17.56 6.61 -4.65
N GLN A 140 18.40 5.75 -5.21
CA GLN A 140 19.85 5.75 -4.95
C GLN A 140 20.59 6.89 -5.65
N GLU A 141 19.96 7.57 -6.61
CA GLU A 141 20.57 8.68 -7.34
C GLU A 141 20.43 10.00 -6.57
N ASP A 142 21.36 10.93 -6.80
CA ASP A 142 21.28 12.28 -6.25
C ASP A 142 20.02 13.02 -6.75
N ASP A 143 19.41 13.84 -5.89
CA ASP A 143 18.21 14.64 -6.19
C ASP A 143 17.00 13.83 -6.73
N SER A 144 16.92 12.54 -6.39
CA SER A 144 15.96 11.57 -6.92
C SER A 144 14.55 11.63 -6.33
N TYR A 145 14.27 12.56 -5.42
CA TYR A 145 12.99 12.59 -4.69
C TYR A 145 11.78 12.65 -5.62
N GLN A 146 11.75 13.61 -6.54
CA GLN A 146 10.62 13.78 -7.47
C GLN A 146 10.50 12.63 -8.46
N ASP A 147 11.63 12.05 -8.89
CA ASP A 147 11.62 10.89 -9.77
C ASP A 147 11.09 9.64 -9.05
N SER A 148 11.48 9.42 -7.80
CA SER A 148 10.96 8.35 -6.94
C SER A 148 9.45 8.47 -6.73
N LEU A 149 8.94 9.69 -6.48
CA LEU A 149 7.50 9.95 -6.40
C LEU A 149 6.79 9.63 -7.71
N SER A 150 7.36 10.02 -8.85
CA SER A 150 6.79 9.74 -10.18
C SER A 150 6.71 8.24 -10.49
N LYS A 151 7.55 7.44 -9.82
CA LYS A 151 7.61 5.98 -9.92
C LYS A 151 6.75 5.25 -8.90
N GLY A 152 6.02 5.97 -8.05
CA GLY A 152 5.06 5.39 -7.12
C GLY A 152 5.52 5.35 -5.66
N MET A 153 6.65 5.97 -5.31
CA MET A 153 6.95 6.26 -3.91
C MET A 153 5.84 7.15 -3.35
N ARG A 154 5.29 6.78 -2.20
CA ARG A 154 4.28 7.59 -1.53
C ARG A 154 4.94 8.83 -0.94
N ASP A 155 4.39 9.99 -1.31
CA ASP A 155 4.81 11.27 -0.75
C ASP A 155 4.25 11.42 0.67
N VAL A 156 5.05 11.12 1.69
CA VAL A 156 4.69 11.35 3.11
C VAL A 156 5.36 12.60 3.70
N ILE A 157 6.37 13.16 3.00
CA ILE A 157 7.16 14.32 3.45
C ILE A 157 6.63 15.65 2.88
N GLY A 158 6.13 15.63 1.65
CA GLY A 158 5.52 16.75 0.94
C GLY A 158 4.00 16.74 0.95
N SER A 159 3.35 15.65 1.37
CA SER A 159 1.89 15.55 1.51
C SER A 159 1.45 15.14 2.91
N LEU A 160 1.08 16.14 3.71
CA LEU A 160 0.48 15.98 5.04
C LEU A 160 -0.77 15.10 5.00
N GLN A 161 -1.54 15.13 3.92
CA GLN A 161 -2.76 14.35 3.79
C GLN A 161 -2.46 12.87 3.57
N ASN A 162 -1.46 12.54 2.75
CA ASN A 162 -1.04 11.14 2.58
C ASN A 162 -0.51 10.58 3.90
N TRP A 163 0.37 11.34 4.56
CA TRP A 163 0.92 10.94 5.85
C TRP A 163 -0.18 10.74 6.90
N ALA A 164 -1.12 11.68 7.04
CA ALA A 164 -2.23 11.53 7.96
C ALA A 164 -3.13 10.32 7.60
N SER A 165 -3.36 10.08 6.31
CA SER A 165 -4.12 8.92 5.85
C SER A 165 -3.45 7.60 6.24
N ASP A 166 -2.14 7.48 6.06
CA ASP A 166 -1.38 6.27 6.35
C ASP A 166 -1.41 5.92 7.84
N CYS A 167 -1.24 6.93 8.71
CA CYS A 167 -1.29 6.69 10.14
C CYS A 167 -2.70 6.32 10.61
N VAL A 168 -3.70 7.10 10.20
CA VAL A 168 -5.04 6.99 10.77
C VAL A 168 -5.79 5.74 10.28
N THR A 169 -5.52 5.27 9.06
CA THR A 169 -6.21 4.10 8.48
C THR A 169 -5.95 2.81 9.26
N CYS A 170 -4.76 2.63 9.83
CA CYS A 170 -4.46 1.48 10.67
C CYS A 170 -4.82 1.72 12.14
N HIS A 171 -4.63 2.95 12.63
CA HIS A 171 -4.81 3.27 14.04
C HIS A 171 -6.27 3.51 14.46
N VAL A 172 -7.18 3.72 13.50
CA VAL A 172 -8.62 3.89 13.75
C VAL A 172 -9.36 2.79 13.00
N MET A 173 -9.87 1.81 13.75
CA MET A 173 -10.53 0.65 13.18
C MET A 173 -11.87 1.02 12.57
N ASP A 174 -12.08 0.66 11.30
CA ASP A 174 -13.30 0.90 10.55
C ASP A 174 -14.28 -0.28 10.60
N ASP A 175 -13.81 -1.51 10.86
CA ASP A 175 -14.65 -2.70 10.98
C ASP A 175 -15.25 -2.82 12.39
N GLN A 176 -16.55 -2.54 12.51
CA GLN A 176 -17.29 -2.65 13.76
C GLN A 176 -17.28 -4.08 14.33
N ARG A 177 -17.15 -5.13 13.50
CA ARG A 177 -17.12 -6.52 13.96
C ARG A 177 -15.86 -6.82 14.77
N LEU A 178 -14.71 -6.25 14.39
CA LEU A 178 -13.47 -6.35 15.17
C LEU A 178 -13.62 -5.67 16.53
N ILE A 179 -14.22 -4.47 16.53
CA ILE A 179 -14.45 -3.69 17.76
C ILE A 179 -15.40 -4.44 18.69
N ASP A 180 -16.51 -4.95 18.18
CA ASP A 180 -17.49 -5.74 18.94
C ASP A 180 -16.86 -7.03 19.50
N ALA A 181 -15.86 -7.58 18.80
CA ALA A 181 -15.08 -8.72 19.27
C ALA A 181 -14.01 -8.34 20.32
N GLY A 182 -13.75 -7.06 20.55
CA GLY A 182 -12.81 -6.55 21.57
C GLY A 182 -11.51 -5.96 21.03
N HIS A 183 -11.34 -5.88 19.71
CA HIS A 183 -10.19 -5.18 19.13
C HIS A 183 -10.25 -3.67 19.49
N PRO A 184 -9.12 -3.01 19.79
CA PRO A 184 -9.09 -1.57 20.03
C PRO A 184 -9.71 -0.79 18.87
N SER A 185 -10.60 0.17 19.16
CA SER A 185 -11.27 0.98 18.14
C SER A 185 -10.39 2.11 17.60
N GLY A 186 -9.52 2.67 18.45
CA GLY A 186 -8.72 3.84 18.10
C GLY A 186 -9.50 5.15 18.03
N ASP A 187 -10.71 5.23 18.59
CA ASP A 187 -11.58 6.41 18.46
C ASP A 187 -10.96 7.70 19.02
N GLU A 188 -10.12 7.56 20.03
CA GLU A 188 -9.37 8.63 20.69
C GLU A 188 -7.97 8.83 20.10
N PHE A 189 -7.63 8.15 18.99
CA PHE A 189 -6.33 8.31 18.34
C PHE A 189 -6.17 9.74 17.83
N GLN A 190 -5.07 10.38 18.22
CA GLN A 190 -4.68 11.70 17.75
C GLN A 190 -3.30 11.63 17.14
N LEU A 191 -3.23 11.93 15.84
CA LEU A 191 -1.97 11.93 15.09
C LEU A 191 -0.95 12.91 15.69
N ALA A 192 -1.41 14.06 16.16
CA ALA A 192 -0.56 15.08 16.77
C ALA A 192 0.17 14.59 18.02
N ASP A 193 -0.43 13.67 18.79
CA ASP A 193 0.19 13.12 20.00
C ASP A 193 1.35 12.16 19.69
N LYS A 194 1.40 11.65 18.46
CA LYS A 194 2.41 10.70 17.97
C LYS A 194 3.39 11.33 16.99
N PHE A 195 3.06 12.53 16.48
CA PHE A 195 3.89 13.26 15.52
C PHE A 195 5.31 13.49 16.02
N ASP A 196 5.50 13.92 17.26
CA ASP A 196 6.85 14.23 17.76
C ASP A 196 7.77 13.00 17.86
N VAL A 197 7.19 11.78 17.84
CA VAL A 197 7.93 10.52 17.85
C VAL A 197 8.12 10.04 16.42
N VAL A 198 7.05 9.98 15.63
CA VAL A 198 7.08 9.43 14.28
C VAL A 198 7.71 10.39 13.26
N GLY A 199 7.53 11.68 13.49
CA GLY A 199 8.04 12.78 12.68
C GLY A 199 9.56 12.88 12.63
N ARG A 200 10.27 12.35 13.64
CA ARG A 200 11.74 12.43 13.74
C ARG A 200 12.48 11.71 12.62
N HIS A 201 11.79 10.77 11.98
CA HIS A 201 12.29 10.11 10.79
C HIS A 201 12.55 11.08 9.62
N TRP A 202 11.85 12.22 9.57
CA TRP A 202 11.96 13.19 8.47
C TRP A 202 12.65 14.48 8.91
N SER A 203 13.44 15.03 8.01
CA SER A 203 14.10 16.34 8.19
C SER A 203 13.15 17.54 8.07
N ASN A 204 11.96 17.35 7.50
CA ASN A 204 10.93 18.37 7.38
C ASN A 204 9.79 18.09 8.37
N GLU A 205 9.54 19.04 9.27
CA GLU A 205 8.44 18.94 10.23
C GLU A 205 7.20 19.70 9.74
N TYR A 206 6.07 19.00 9.66
CA TYR A 206 4.77 19.66 9.55
C TYR A 206 4.45 20.44 10.85
N GLN A 207 3.68 21.51 10.74
CA GLN A 207 3.22 22.24 11.92
C GLN A 207 2.20 21.41 12.71
N GLY A 208 2.39 21.25 14.02
CA GLY A 208 1.53 20.41 14.88
C GLY A 208 0.02 20.71 14.77
N GLN A 209 -0.38 21.97 14.61
CA GLN A 209 -1.79 22.34 14.38
C GLN A 209 -2.32 21.77 13.05
N ALA A 210 -1.52 21.81 11.99
CA ALA A 210 -1.90 21.26 10.69
C ALA A 210 -1.99 19.72 10.77
N VAL A 211 -1.05 19.08 11.47
CA VAL A 211 -1.07 17.65 11.76
C VAL A 211 -2.33 17.22 12.49
N MET A 212 -2.68 17.93 13.57
CA MET A 212 -3.90 17.67 14.32
C MET A 212 -5.14 17.78 13.42
N MET A 213 -5.25 18.82 12.61
CA MET A 213 -6.40 19.00 11.71
C MET A 213 -6.48 17.91 10.63
N ALA A 214 -5.36 17.52 10.03
CA ALA A 214 -5.33 16.47 9.01
C ALA A 214 -5.70 15.10 9.60
N GLY A 215 -5.12 14.76 10.76
CA GLY A 215 -5.46 13.54 11.48
C GLY A 215 -6.92 13.49 11.92
N GLU A 216 -7.45 14.59 12.48
CA GLU A 216 -8.86 14.73 12.88
C GLU A 216 -9.82 14.55 11.69
N ALA A 217 -9.49 15.16 10.55
CA ALA A 217 -10.29 15.05 9.34
C ALA A 217 -10.39 13.60 8.87
N LYS A 218 -9.26 12.89 8.79
CA LYS A 218 -9.25 11.48 8.39
C LYS A 218 -9.94 10.58 9.41
N ARG A 219 -9.72 10.82 10.71
CA ARG A 219 -10.39 10.06 11.77
C ARG A 219 -11.89 10.23 11.69
N SER A 220 -12.36 11.47 11.54
CA SER A 220 -13.78 11.79 11.40
C SER A 220 -14.42 11.09 10.19
N GLU A 221 -13.71 10.99 9.06
CA GLU A 221 -14.14 10.25 7.87
C GLU A 221 -14.35 8.76 8.17
N ILE A 222 -13.39 8.11 8.83
CA ILE A 222 -13.48 6.68 9.21
C ILE A 222 -14.64 6.47 10.19
N LEU A 223 -14.73 7.30 11.24
CA LEU A 223 -15.80 7.21 12.23
C LEU A 223 -17.19 7.43 11.62
N ALA A 224 -17.31 8.32 10.64
CA ALA A 224 -18.56 8.54 9.91
C ALA A 224 -18.94 7.31 9.08
N THR A 225 -17.97 6.73 8.37
CA THR A 225 -18.16 5.52 7.56
C THR A 225 -18.57 4.34 8.44
N ARG A 226 -17.87 4.11 9.56
CA ARG A 226 -18.19 3.05 10.52
C ARG A 226 -19.61 3.15 11.09
N ARG A 227 -20.08 4.37 11.38
CA ARG A 227 -21.47 4.62 11.85
C ARG A 227 -22.52 4.49 10.74
N GLY A 228 -22.14 4.69 9.48
CA GLY A 228 -23.03 4.65 8.31
C GLY A 228 -23.09 3.29 7.61
N SER A 229 -22.10 2.42 7.82
CA SER A 229 -22.05 1.08 7.26
C SER A 229 -22.98 0.14 8.03
N ALA A 230 -24.10 -0.26 7.42
CA ALA A 230 -24.73 -1.54 7.78
C ALA A 230 -23.71 -2.67 7.57
N PRO A 231 -23.77 -3.80 8.31
CA PRO A 231 -22.82 -4.88 8.15
C PRO A 231 -22.76 -5.25 6.66
N PRO A 232 -21.56 -5.26 6.02
CA PRO A 232 -21.49 -5.65 4.64
C PRO A 232 -22.03 -7.08 4.54
N ALA A 233 -23.05 -7.28 3.71
CA ALA A 233 -23.37 -8.61 3.24
C ALA A 233 -22.08 -9.17 2.64
N LEU A 234 -21.76 -10.43 2.94
CA LEU A 234 -20.60 -11.15 2.40
C LEU A 234 -20.65 -11.17 0.87
N THR A 235 -20.24 -10.08 0.24
CA THR A 235 -19.89 -10.00 -1.16
C THR A 235 -18.38 -10.10 -1.18
N GLN A 236 -17.89 -11.24 -1.66
CA GLN A 236 -16.50 -11.42 -2.03
C GLN A 236 -16.07 -10.20 -2.84
N ASN A 237 -15.25 -9.33 -2.22
CA ASN A 237 -14.82 -8.12 -2.87
C ASN A 237 -13.87 -8.54 -3.98
N THR A 238 -14.32 -8.34 -5.21
CA THR A 238 -13.48 -8.37 -6.39
C THR A 238 -12.42 -7.28 -6.27
N ALA A 239 -11.17 -7.68 -6.46
CA ALA A 239 -9.96 -6.88 -6.70
C ALA A 239 -9.27 -6.25 -5.48
N ALA A 240 -8.59 -7.10 -4.70
CA ALA A 240 -7.20 -6.84 -4.36
C ALA A 240 -6.35 -6.83 -5.65
N PRO A 241 -5.26 -6.04 -5.77
CA PRO A 241 -4.33 -6.17 -6.89
C PRO A 241 -3.82 -7.62 -6.92
N SER A 242 -4.09 -8.27 -8.05
CA SER A 242 -3.87 -9.70 -8.23
C SER A 242 -2.38 -10.02 -8.11
N VAL A 243 -1.99 -10.67 -7.01
CA VAL A 243 -0.73 -11.37 -6.92
C VAL A 243 -0.89 -12.65 -7.74
N VAL A 244 -0.75 -12.53 -9.06
CA VAL A 244 -0.69 -13.71 -9.92
C VAL A 244 0.64 -14.40 -9.63
N ALA A 245 0.60 -15.45 -8.82
CA ALA A 245 1.73 -16.36 -8.67
C ALA A 245 2.17 -16.83 -10.07
N PRO A 246 3.45 -16.69 -10.45
CA PRO A 246 3.91 -17.17 -11.74
C PRO A 246 3.74 -18.69 -11.82
N ALA A 247 3.26 -19.18 -12.97
CA ALA A 247 3.18 -20.61 -13.26
C ALA A 247 4.55 -21.27 -13.05
N PRO A 248 4.61 -22.52 -12.54
CA PRO A 248 5.88 -23.19 -12.29
C PRO A 248 6.66 -23.34 -13.60
N SER A 249 7.76 -22.60 -13.72
CA SER A 249 8.76 -22.83 -14.76
C SER A 249 9.25 -24.27 -14.67
N ALA A 250 9.19 -24.98 -15.80
CA ALA A 250 9.68 -26.34 -15.91
C ALA A 250 11.13 -26.43 -15.39
N LEU A 251 11.32 -27.28 -14.39
CA LEU A 251 12.62 -27.56 -13.78
C LEU A 251 13.62 -28.02 -14.85
N THR A 252 14.66 -27.22 -15.08
CA THR A 252 15.90 -27.74 -15.65
C THR A 252 16.54 -28.72 -14.64
N PRO A 253 17.07 -29.87 -15.07
CA PRO A 253 17.66 -30.82 -14.15
C PRO A 253 18.90 -30.20 -13.48
N ALA A 254 18.90 -30.24 -12.15
CA ALA A 254 20.01 -29.79 -11.32
C ALA A 254 21.28 -30.61 -11.64
N VAL A 255 22.37 -29.91 -11.91
CA VAL A 255 23.71 -30.51 -11.90
C VAL A 255 24.09 -30.74 -10.44
N SER A 256 24.34 -31.99 -10.07
CA SER A 256 24.74 -32.39 -8.72
C SER A 256 26.06 -31.74 -8.31
N ALA A 257 26.04 -30.93 -7.26
CA ALA A 257 27.24 -30.48 -6.57
C ALA A 257 27.89 -31.64 -5.77
N PRO A 258 29.22 -31.72 -5.67
CA PRO A 258 29.88 -32.75 -4.88
C PRO A 258 29.67 -32.51 -3.38
N ALA A 259 29.44 -33.59 -2.64
CA ALA A 259 29.22 -33.56 -1.20
C ALA A 259 30.42 -32.95 -0.45
N THR A 260 30.18 -31.85 0.27
CA THR A 260 31.11 -31.31 1.26
C THR A 260 31.11 -32.20 2.51
N ALA A 261 32.29 -32.66 2.90
CA ALA A 261 32.51 -33.46 4.10
C ALA A 261 32.09 -32.68 5.38
N ALA A 262 31.53 -33.41 6.34
CA ALA A 262 31.13 -32.88 7.64
C ALA A 262 32.34 -32.31 8.42
N PRO A 263 32.17 -31.21 9.18
CA PRO A 263 33.24 -30.67 10.01
C PRO A 263 33.57 -31.61 11.18
N ALA A 264 34.86 -31.68 11.51
CA ALA A 264 35.39 -32.45 12.64
C ALA A 264 34.88 -31.89 13.99
N PRO A 265 34.72 -32.74 15.02
CA PRO A 265 34.27 -32.30 16.34
C PRO A 265 35.29 -31.36 17.00
N LEU A 266 34.79 -30.32 17.64
CA LEU A 266 35.56 -29.33 18.39
C LEU A 266 36.30 -29.99 19.58
N ALA A 267 37.56 -29.61 19.77
CA ALA A 267 38.37 -30.02 20.91
C ALA A 267 37.82 -29.42 22.22
N PRO A 268 37.95 -30.14 23.36
CA PRO A 268 37.47 -29.63 24.65
C PRO A 268 38.29 -28.43 25.14
N ALA A 269 37.61 -27.49 25.78
CA ALA A 269 38.18 -26.27 26.33
C ALA A 269 39.18 -26.55 27.48
N PRO A 270 40.23 -25.73 27.64
CA PRO A 270 41.19 -25.88 28.73
C PRO A 270 40.57 -25.52 30.09
N VAL A 271 40.84 -26.35 31.10
CA VAL A 271 40.42 -26.15 32.49
C VAL A 271 41.29 -25.08 33.14
N ALA A 272 40.66 -24.08 33.75
CA ALA A 272 41.35 -23.03 34.51
C ALA A 272 41.99 -23.59 35.80
N PRO A 273 43.19 -23.11 36.20
CA PRO A 273 43.82 -23.55 37.45
C PRO A 273 43.10 -22.97 38.68
N ALA A 274 43.03 -23.80 39.73
CA ALA A 274 42.44 -23.44 41.01
C ALA A 274 43.26 -22.34 41.73
N PRO A 275 42.63 -21.46 42.53
CA PRO A 275 43.33 -20.43 43.29
C PRO A 275 44.16 -21.04 44.43
N ALA A 276 45.38 -20.55 44.61
CA ALA A 276 46.23 -20.88 45.74
C ALA A 276 45.71 -20.20 47.01
N ALA A 277 45.81 -20.91 48.14
CA ALA A 277 45.46 -20.43 49.48
C ALA A 277 46.46 -19.41 50.04
#